data_AF-A0A916WQT0-F1
#
_entry.id   AF-A0A916WQT0-F1
#
_cell.length_a   1.000
_cell.length_b   1.000
_cell.length_c   1.000
_cell.angle_alpha   90.00
_cell.angle_beta   90.00
_cell.angle_gamma   90.00
#
_symmetry.space_group_name_H-M   'P 1'
#
loop_
_entity.id
_entity.type
_entity.pdbx_description
1 polymer ?
#
loop_
_entity_poly.entity_id
_entity_poly.type
_entity_poly.pdbx_seq_one_letter_code
_entity_poly.pdbx_strand_id
1 'polypeptide(L)' 'MGRSIQEERDYLVARSADHRRMAGRARGAPQRALHERFAALYAARADALLVEVD' A
#
# COMPACT_ATOMS: atom_id res chain seq x y z
N MET A 1 11.13 -18.68 6.89
CA MET A 1 11.96 -17.50 6.62
C MET A 1 11.02 -16.30 6.52
N GLY A 2 11.21 -15.28 7.37
CA GLY A 2 10.47 -14.01 7.24
C GLY A 2 11.00 -13.21 6.06
N ARG A 3 10.18 -12.32 5.48
CA ARG A 3 10.64 -11.33 4.50
C ARG A 3 11.67 -10.40 5.14
N SER A 4 12.71 -10.04 4.40
CA SER A 4 13.59 -8.92 4.75
C SER A 4 12.80 -7.60 4.77
N ILE A 5 13.34 -6.57 5.42
CA ILE A 5 12.70 -5.25 5.47
C ILE A 5 12.50 -4.67 4.07
N GLN A 6 13.48 -4.87 3.18
CA GLN A 6 13.39 -4.41 1.79
C GLN A 6 12.27 -5.14 1.03
N GLU A 7 12.19 -6.47 1.15
CA GLU A 7 11.12 -7.25 0.52
C GLU A 7 9.74 -6.89 1.07
N GLU A 8 9.64 -6.62 2.38
CA GLU A 8 8.39 -6.17 2.99
C GLU A 8 7.98 -4.79 2.47
N ARG A 9 8.93 -3.86 2.39
CA ARG A 9 8.69 -2.54 1.82
C ARG A 9 8.22 -2.62 0.37
N ASP A 10 8.91 -3.39 -0.46
CA ASP A 10 8.57 -3.53 -1.87
C ASP A 10 7.19 -4.16 -2.06
N TYR A 11 6.84 -5.14 -1.22
CA TYR A 11 5.48 -5.69 -1.16
C TYR A 11 4.44 -4.61 -0.84
N LEU A 12 4.67 -3.80 0.20
CA LEU A 12 3.72 -2.75 0.61
C LEU A 12 3.56 -1.68 -0.49
N VAL A 13 4.65 -1.27 -1.15
CA VAL A 13 4.61 -0.36 -2.30
C VAL A 13 3.79 -0.94 -3.44
N ALA A 14 4.01 -2.21 -3.79
CA ALA A 14 3.25 -2.90 -4.83
C ALA A 14 1.75 -2.98 -4.49
N ARG A 15 1.41 -3.29 -3.23
CA ARG A 15 0.02 -3.31 -2.74
C ARG A 15 -0.62 -1.93 -2.79
N SER A 16 0.10 -0.87 -2.42
CA SER A 16 -0.40 0.49 -2.55
C SER A 16 -0.76 0.82 -3.99
N ALA A 17 0.12 0.48 -4.95
CA ALA A 17 -0.12 0.69 -6.37
C ALA A 17 -1.32 -0.11 -6.91
N ASP A 18 -1.48 -1.37 -6.50
CA ASP A 18 -2.65 -2.18 -6.84
C ASP A 18 -3.95 -1.53 -6.37
N HIS A 19 -3.99 -1.07 -5.13
CA HIS A 19 -5.17 -0.43 -4.57
C HIS A 19 -5.49 0.89 -5.28
N ARG A 20 -4.50 1.69 -5.71
CA ARG A 20 -4.73 2.87 -6.56
C ARG A 20 -5.35 2.47 -7.91
N ARG A 21 -4.87 1.39 -8.54
CA ARG A 21 -5.46 0.88 -9.79
C ARG A 21 -6.90 0.40 -9.59
N MET A 22 -7.19 -0.29 -8.49
CA MET A 22 -8.55 -0.74 -8.16
C MET A 22 -9.49 0.43 -7.89
N ALA A 23 -9.04 1.47 -7.18
CA ALA A 23 -9.80 2.70 -6.96
C ALA A 23 -10.20 3.36 -8.28
N GLY A 24 -9.26 3.46 -9.24
CA GLY A 24 -9.54 4.01 -10.57
C GLY A 24 -10.52 3.19 -11.42
N ARG A 25 -10.74 1.92 -11.08
CA ARG A 25 -11.71 1.02 -11.74
C ARG A 25 -13.03 0.86 -10.98
N ALA A 26 -13.10 1.31 -9.73
CA ALA A 26 -14.26 1.15 -8.88
C ALA A 26 -15.43 2.00 -9.41
N ARG A 27 -16.61 1.37 -9.57
CA ARG A 27 -17.82 2.03 -10.08
C ARG A 27 -18.62 2.74 -8.99
N GLY A 28 -18.45 2.34 -7.73
CA GLY A 28 -19.16 2.91 -6.58
C GLY A 28 -18.24 3.78 -5.71
N ALA A 29 -18.75 4.93 -5.26
CA ALA A 29 -18.02 5.83 -4.38
C ALA A 29 -17.51 5.15 -3.08
N PRO A 30 -18.30 4.30 -2.38
CA PRO A 30 -17.81 3.61 -1.18
C PRO A 30 -16.66 2.65 -1.48
N GLN A 31 -16.74 1.91 -2.59
CA GLN A 31 -15.69 0.97 -3.00
C GLN A 31 -14.41 1.70 -3.39
N ARG A 32 -14.52 2.82 -4.12
CA ARG A 32 -13.38 3.68 -4.47
C ARG A 32 -12.68 4.18 -3.20
N ALA A 33 -13.44 4.74 -2.26
CA ALA A 33 -12.91 5.27 -1.00
C ALA A 33 -12.21 4.18 -0.16
N LEU A 34 -12.72 2.96 -0.16
CA LEU A 34 -12.08 1.84 0.54
C LEU A 34 -10.70 1.51 -0.08
N HIS A 35 -10.61 1.42 -1.41
CA HIS A 35 -9.33 1.16 -2.07
C HIS A 35 -8.34 2.32 -1.90
N GLU A 36 -8.79 3.57 -1.94
CA GLU A 36 -7.95 4.75 -1.65
C GLU A 36 -7.38 4.69 -0.23
N ARG A 37 -8.20 4.34 0.76
CA ARG A 37 -7.73 4.15 2.15
C ARG A 37 -6.67 3.06 2.27
N PHE A 38 -6.90 1.90 1.65
CA PHE A 38 -5.89 0.84 1.66
C PHE A 38 -4.60 1.27 0.97
N ALA A 39 -4.68 1.96 -0.16
CA ALA A 39 -3.49 2.47 -0.84
C ALA A 39 -2.68 3.41 0.07
N ALA A 40 -3.36 4.30 0.80
CA ALA A 40 -2.73 5.21 1.74
C ALA A 40 -2.07 4.48 2.92
N LEU A 41 -2.76 3.49 3.52
CA LEU A 41 -2.23 2.71 4.62
C LEU A 41 -0.98 1.89 4.22
N TYR A 42 -1.01 1.26 3.05
CA TYR A 42 0.14 0.52 2.54
C TYR A 42 1.34 1.44 2.27
N ALA A 43 1.10 2.63 1.68
CA ALA A 43 2.17 3.61 1.45
C ALA A 43 2.77 4.10 2.78
N ALA A 44 1.93 4.51 3.74
CA ALA A 44 2.39 4.97 5.04
C ALA A 44 3.20 3.90 5.78
N ARG A 45 2.82 2.62 5.70
CA ARG A 45 3.60 1.55 6.30
C ARG A 45 4.93 1.33 5.58
N ALA A 46 4.97 1.42 4.26
CA ALA A 46 6.21 1.31 3.48
C ALA A 46 7.19 2.44 3.83
N ASP A 47 6.69 3.66 4.04
CA ASP A 47 7.48 4.81 4.45
C ASP A 47 8.03 4.64 5.88
N ALA A 48 7.21 4.12 6.80
CA ALA A 48 7.64 3.84 8.17
C ALA A 48 8.78 2.81 8.24
N LEU A 49 8.82 1.82 7.34
CA LEU A 49 9.92 0.85 7.28
C LEU A 49 11.26 1.46 6.86
N LEU A 50 11.27 2.60 6.16
CA LEU A 50 12.52 3.32 5.87
C LEU A 50 13.05 4.01 7.13
N VAL A 51 12.16 4.57 7.95
CA VAL A 51 12.52 5.26 9.20
C VAL A 51 13.01 4.29 10.28
N GLU A 52 12.56 3.04 10.27
CA GLU A 52 13.00 2.01 11.23
C GLU A 52 14.42 1.46 10.95
N VAL A 53 15.04 1.79 9.82
CA VAL A 53 16.35 1.26 9.39
C VAL A 53 17.47 2.32 9.43
N ASP A 54 17.12 3.60 9.53
CA ASP A 54 18.05 4.73 9.74
C ASP A 54 18.36 4.93 11.24
#